data_AF-A0A7J6VAU7-F1
#
_entry.id   AF-A0A7J6VAU7-F1
#
_cell.length_a   1.000
_cell.length_b   1.000
_cell.length_c   1.000
_cell.angle_alpha   90.00
_cell.angle_beta   90.00
_cell.angle_gamma   90.00
#
_symmetry.space_group_name_H-M   'P 1'
#
loop_
_entity.id
_entity.type
_entity.pdbx_description
1 polymer ?
#
loop_
_entity_poly.entity_id
_entity_poly.type
_entity_poly.pdbx_seq_one_letter_code
_entity_poly.pdbx_strand_id
1 'polypeptide(L)'
;MQVIALYITGTMNIILTSAHREEMLRYIYNHQNKDGGWGFHIEGHSTMLGTVVNYVALRLLGQPSCGGTELVEKASKWIVDHGGATMIPSWGKPFLSVLGVYEWSGNNPVPPEMWLCPSYFPMYPGNLWCYCRLTFMPISYLYGKRFVGPITDLVLSLRHELYGIPYHEIDWNKARHSCSKEDLYYPHSFIQNFLWDNLYFIGEPLLKCWPLSYIREKSLQKAIKNIHYEDQNTRYMDLACIEK
;
A
#
# COMPACT_ATOMS: atom_id res chain seq x y z
N MET A 1 -3.70 1.21 7.62
CA MET A 1 -3.27 -0.03 6.92
C MET A 1 -3.86 -1.29 7.55
N GLN A 2 -3.78 -1.49 8.87
CA GLN A 2 -4.39 -2.66 9.53
C GLN A 2 -5.91 -2.83 9.27
N VAL A 3 -6.67 -1.72 9.26
CA VAL A 3 -8.10 -1.74 8.90
C VAL A 3 -8.34 -2.32 7.50
N ILE A 4 -7.45 -2.03 6.54
CA ILE A 4 -7.52 -2.55 5.17
C ILE A 4 -7.33 -4.07 5.20
N ALA A 5 -6.34 -4.58 5.93
CA ALA A 5 -6.11 -6.01 6.07
C ALA A 5 -7.33 -6.73 6.65
N LEU A 6 -7.87 -6.23 7.77
CA LEU A 6 -9.06 -6.79 8.42
C LEU A 6 -10.30 -6.76 7.53
N TYR A 7 -10.43 -5.72 6.70
CA TYR A 7 -11.54 -5.58 5.75
C TYR A 7 -11.46 -6.66 4.67
N ILE A 8 -10.28 -6.82 4.07
CA ILE A 8 -10.04 -7.78 2.98
C ILE A 8 -10.19 -9.22 3.46
N THR A 9 -9.76 -9.52 4.68
CA THR A 9 -9.92 -10.86 5.29
C THR A 9 -11.34 -11.11 5.81
N GLY A 10 -12.23 -10.11 5.79
CA GLY A 10 -13.59 -10.23 6.32
C GLY A 10 -13.66 -10.42 7.85
N THR A 11 -12.58 -10.13 8.57
CA THR A 11 -12.47 -10.37 10.03
C THR A 11 -12.69 -9.11 10.87
N MET A 12 -13.02 -7.97 10.26
CA MET A 12 -13.32 -6.73 10.97
C MET A 12 -14.34 -6.87 12.10
N ASN A 13 -15.44 -7.59 11.89
CA ASN A 13 -16.49 -7.79 12.91
C ASN A 13 -16.10 -8.79 13.99
N ILE A 14 -15.05 -9.59 13.76
CA ILE A 14 -14.54 -10.59 14.70
C ILE A 14 -13.50 -9.94 15.62
N ILE A 15 -12.61 -9.13 15.06
CA ILE A 15 -11.47 -8.55 15.79
C ILE A 15 -11.82 -7.19 16.42
N LEU A 16 -12.60 -6.35 15.74
CA LEU A 16 -12.92 -5.00 16.22
C LEU A 16 -14.31 -4.97 16.85
N THR A 17 -14.34 -4.86 18.18
CA THR A 17 -15.56 -4.57 18.95
C THR A 17 -16.11 -3.18 18.59
N SER A 18 -17.35 -2.89 18.98
CA SER A 18 -17.93 -1.56 18.82
C SER A 18 -17.08 -0.48 19.49
N ALA A 19 -16.59 -0.74 20.71
CA ALA A 19 -15.72 0.17 21.44
C ALA A 19 -14.39 0.40 20.71
N HIS A 20 -13.76 -0.64 20.13
CA HIS A 20 -12.56 -0.46 19.31
C HIS A 20 -12.82 0.49 18.14
N ARG A 21 -13.94 0.32 17.43
CA ARG A 21 -14.29 1.18 16.29
C ARG A 21 -14.52 2.61 16.70
N GLU A 22 -15.30 2.83 17.76
CA GLU A 22 -15.58 4.17 18.28
C GLU A 22 -14.29 4.89 18.68
N GLU A 23 -13.40 4.19 19.39
CA GLU A 23 -12.13 4.75 19.83
C GLU A 23 -11.13 4.98 18.69
N MET A 24 -11.12 4.11 17.67
CA MET A 24 -10.33 4.32 16.46
C MET A 24 -10.83 5.55 15.68
N LEU A 25 -12.14 5.71 15.53
CA LEU A 25 -12.73 6.89 14.91
C LEU A 25 -12.38 8.16 15.68
N ARG A 26 -12.55 8.14 17.01
CA ARG A 26 -12.18 9.24 17.90
C ARG A 26 -10.71 9.62 17.76
N TYR A 27 -9.83 8.63 17.72
CA TYR A 27 -8.40 8.86 17.50
C TYR A 27 -8.12 9.54 16.16
N ILE A 28 -8.69 9.04 15.06
CA ILE A 28 -8.47 9.62 13.73
C ILE A 28 -8.98 11.07 13.70
N TYR A 29 -10.17 11.34 14.25
CA TYR A 29 -10.75 12.69 14.28
C TYR A 29 -9.93 13.68 15.10
N ASN A 30 -9.42 13.26 16.27
CA ASN A 30 -8.64 14.14 17.13
C ASN A 30 -7.31 14.58 16.53
N HIS A 31 -6.80 13.86 15.54
CA HIS A 31 -5.50 14.12 14.91
C HIS A 31 -5.63 14.64 13.47
N GLN A 32 -6.83 15.01 13.02
CA GLN A 32 -6.98 15.69 11.74
C GLN A 32 -6.43 17.11 11.85
N ASN A 33 -5.60 17.49 10.88
CA ASN A 33 -5.07 18.84 10.79
C ASN A 33 -6.17 19.83 10.39
N LYS A 34 -5.93 21.12 10.66
CA LYS A 34 -6.89 22.20 10.36
C LYS A 34 -7.25 22.32 8.87
N ASP A 35 -6.38 21.86 7.99
CA ASP A 35 -6.57 21.84 6.53
C ASP A 35 -7.40 20.63 6.05
N GLY A 36 -7.74 19.69 6.93
CA GLY A 36 -8.51 18.50 6.62
C GLY A 36 -7.66 17.25 6.33
N GLY A 37 -6.33 17.36 6.33
CA GLY A 37 -5.45 16.22 6.09
C GLY A 37 -4.92 15.56 7.36
N TRP A 38 -4.07 14.55 7.18
CA TRP A 38 -3.27 13.92 8.22
C TRP A 38 -1.81 13.83 7.80
N GLY A 39 -0.90 14.02 8.74
CA GLY A 39 0.52 13.85 8.52
C GLY A 39 0.99 12.41 8.57
N PHE A 40 2.28 12.22 8.28
CA PHE A 40 2.97 10.94 8.45
C PHE A 40 3.00 10.48 9.93
N HIS A 41 3.02 11.45 10.85
CA HIS A 41 2.86 11.27 12.28
C HIS A 41 1.96 12.38 12.84
N ILE A 42 1.55 12.27 14.11
CA ILE A 42 0.57 13.17 14.73
C ILE A 42 0.99 14.65 14.78
N GLU A 43 2.30 14.93 14.85
CA GLU A 43 2.85 16.29 14.82
C GLU A 43 3.19 16.80 13.40
N GLY A 44 2.92 15.99 12.37
CA GLY A 44 3.32 16.27 11.00
C GLY A 44 2.29 17.13 10.25
N HIS A 45 2.78 17.91 9.29
CA HIS A 45 1.91 18.54 8.30
C HIS A 45 1.20 17.47 7.45
N SER A 46 0.08 17.84 6.83
CA SER A 46 -0.72 16.91 6.04
C SER A 46 0.04 16.36 4.83
N THR A 47 -0.05 15.06 4.64
CA THR A 47 0.65 14.30 3.58
C THR A 47 -0.35 13.46 2.79
N MET A 48 -0.03 13.10 1.55
CA MET A 48 -0.90 12.24 0.76
C MET A 48 -0.99 10.84 1.37
N LEU A 49 0.12 10.29 1.89
CA LEU A 49 0.10 9.00 2.58
C LEU A 49 -0.80 9.03 3.82
N GLY A 50 -0.57 9.99 4.71
CA GLY A 50 -1.32 10.11 5.96
C GLY A 50 -2.80 10.33 5.69
N THR A 51 -3.13 11.24 4.78
CA THR A 51 -4.52 11.60 4.51
C THR A 51 -5.29 10.47 3.82
N VAL A 52 -4.72 9.84 2.78
CA VAL A 52 -5.41 8.75 2.07
C VAL A 52 -5.61 7.53 2.97
N VAL A 53 -4.61 7.14 3.77
CA VAL A 53 -4.73 5.96 4.65
C VAL A 53 -5.76 6.19 5.75
N ASN A 54 -5.81 7.39 6.34
CA ASN A 54 -6.81 7.72 7.35
C ASN A 54 -8.21 7.85 6.74
N TYR A 55 -8.35 8.49 5.57
CA TYR A 55 -9.62 8.58 4.86
C TYR A 55 -10.18 7.19 4.52
N VAL A 56 -9.37 6.33 3.91
CA VAL A 56 -9.77 4.96 3.60
C VAL A 56 -10.15 4.21 4.88
N ALA A 57 -9.40 4.36 5.98
CA ALA A 57 -9.76 3.75 7.26
C ALA A 57 -11.12 4.23 7.78
N LEU A 58 -11.42 5.53 7.73
CA LEU A 58 -12.73 6.07 8.12
C LEU A 58 -13.87 5.47 7.29
N ARG A 59 -13.68 5.37 5.97
CA ARG A 59 -14.67 4.78 5.05
C ARG A 59 -14.90 3.30 5.33
N LEU A 60 -13.83 2.53 5.55
CA LEU A 60 -13.92 1.11 5.92
C LEU A 60 -14.55 0.89 7.30
N LEU A 61 -14.37 1.82 8.24
CA LEU A 61 -15.03 1.82 9.56
C LEU A 61 -16.50 2.25 9.51
N GLY A 62 -17.04 2.58 8.33
CA GLY A 62 -18.47 2.83 8.11
C GLY A 62 -18.86 4.30 8.12
N GLN A 63 -17.91 5.24 8.10
CA GLN A 63 -18.23 6.67 7.98
C GLN A 63 -18.67 7.00 6.55
N PRO A 64 -19.83 7.65 6.31
CA PRO A 64 -20.31 7.96 4.97
C PRO A 64 -19.44 9.03 4.28
N SER A 65 -19.36 8.99 2.94
CA SER A 65 -18.57 9.95 2.15
C SER A 65 -19.23 11.31 1.98
N CYS A 66 -20.56 11.38 1.99
CA CYS A 66 -21.35 12.60 1.84
C CYS A 66 -22.44 12.66 2.92
N GLY A 67 -22.70 13.85 3.47
CA GLY A 67 -23.72 14.04 4.51
C GLY A 67 -23.34 13.41 5.86
N GLY A 68 -22.04 13.10 6.01
CA GLY A 68 -21.44 12.58 7.23
C GLY A 68 -20.89 13.70 8.11
N THR A 69 -19.67 13.48 8.61
CA THR A 69 -18.94 14.52 9.33
C THR A 69 -18.22 15.43 8.34
N GLU A 70 -18.19 16.74 8.64
CA GLU A 70 -17.42 17.74 7.88
C GLU A 70 -15.94 17.34 7.71
N LEU A 71 -15.41 16.55 8.65
CA LEU A 71 -14.05 16.01 8.64
C LEU A 71 -13.78 15.09 7.45
N VAL A 72 -14.72 14.18 7.12
CA VAL A 72 -14.58 13.24 6.00
C VAL A 72 -14.64 14.00 4.67
N GLU A 73 -15.53 14.98 4.56
CA GLU A 73 -15.67 15.81 3.36
C GLU A 73 -14.42 16.66 3.11
N LYS A 74 -13.88 17.28 4.17
CA LYS A 74 -12.60 18.03 4.11
C LYS A 74 -11.44 17.15 3.68
N ALA A 75 -11.36 15.93 4.20
CA ALA A 75 -10.31 14.98 3.83
C ALA A 75 -10.38 14.56 2.36
N SER A 76 -11.58 14.22 1.88
CA SER A 76 -11.81 13.88 0.46
C SER A 76 -11.43 15.04 -0.44
N LYS A 77 -11.87 16.25 -0.10
CA LYS A 77 -11.52 17.49 -0.82
C LYS A 77 -10.01 17.72 -0.82
N TRP A 78 -9.35 17.58 0.33
CA TRP A 78 -7.90 17.73 0.45
C TRP A 78 -7.16 16.75 -0.47
N ILE A 79 -7.56 15.47 -0.50
CA ILE A 79 -6.95 14.44 -1.37
C ILE A 79 -7.06 14.86 -2.84
N VAL A 80 -8.25 15.23 -3.30
CA VAL A 80 -8.48 15.60 -4.70
C VAL A 80 -7.73 16.89 -5.07
N ASP A 81 -7.77 17.91 -4.21
CA ASP A 81 -7.10 19.20 -4.44
C ASP A 81 -5.56 19.06 -4.53
N HIS A 82 -4.99 18.01 -3.93
CA HIS A 82 -3.53 17.71 -3.96
C HIS A 82 -3.15 16.64 -5.01
N GLY A 83 -4.00 16.38 -6.01
CA GLY A 83 -3.71 15.47 -7.14
C GLY A 83 -4.21 14.03 -6.96
N GLY A 84 -4.96 13.76 -5.90
CA GLY A 84 -5.58 12.47 -5.62
C GLY A 84 -4.58 11.39 -5.17
N ALA A 85 -5.11 10.20 -4.93
CA ALA A 85 -4.31 9.06 -4.47
C ALA A 85 -3.22 8.59 -5.46
N THR A 86 -3.19 9.11 -6.70
CA THR A 86 -2.06 8.88 -7.64
C THR A 86 -0.73 9.44 -7.13
N MET A 87 -0.78 10.46 -6.26
CA MET A 87 0.38 11.11 -5.66
C MET A 87 0.86 10.44 -4.36
N ILE A 88 0.22 9.35 -3.93
CA ILE A 88 0.63 8.63 -2.71
C ILE A 88 2.06 8.05 -2.89
N PRO A 89 2.94 8.10 -1.87
CA PRO A 89 4.27 7.50 -1.98
C PRO A 89 4.20 5.98 -2.15
N SER A 90 5.33 5.39 -2.60
CA SER A 90 5.46 3.96 -2.91
C SER A 90 5.06 3.02 -1.77
N TRP A 91 5.11 3.47 -0.51
CA TRP A 91 4.68 2.69 0.65
C TRP A 91 3.16 2.53 0.75
N GLY A 92 2.38 3.48 0.26
CA GLY A 92 0.91 3.41 0.30
C GLY A 92 0.30 2.66 -0.88
N LYS A 93 0.94 2.69 -2.05
CA LYS A 93 0.42 2.11 -3.29
C LYS A 93 0.09 0.61 -3.18
N PRO A 94 0.92 -0.26 -2.56
CA PRO A 94 0.59 -1.68 -2.44
C PRO A 94 -0.66 -1.94 -1.60
N PHE A 95 -0.86 -1.20 -0.50
CA PHE A 95 -2.04 -1.36 0.36
C PHE A 95 -3.33 -0.97 -0.37
N LEU A 96 -3.30 0.12 -1.14
CA LEU A 96 -4.43 0.51 -1.98
C LEU A 96 -4.66 -0.48 -3.13
N SER A 97 -3.59 -1.09 -3.65
CA SER A 97 -3.69 -2.09 -4.73
C SER A 97 -4.29 -3.40 -4.22
N VAL A 98 -3.90 -3.82 -3.03
CA VAL A 98 -4.47 -4.98 -2.34
C VAL A 98 -5.93 -4.72 -1.96
N LEU A 99 -6.30 -3.50 -1.56
CA LEU A 99 -7.71 -3.11 -1.36
C LEU A 99 -8.52 -3.09 -2.67
N GLY A 100 -7.84 -2.91 -3.81
CA GLY A 100 -8.47 -2.80 -5.11
C GLY A 100 -8.92 -1.38 -5.47
N VAL A 101 -8.39 -0.34 -4.83
CA VAL A 101 -8.65 1.07 -5.18
C VAL A 101 -7.48 1.70 -5.94
N TYR A 102 -6.48 0.93 -6.35
CA TYR A 102 -5.30 1.37 -7.09
C TYR A 102 -4.79 0.20 -7.96
N GLU A 103 -4.27 0.44 -9.16
CA GLU A 103 -3.77 -0.65 -10.01
C GLU A 103 -2.31 -1.03 -9.70
N TRP A 104 -2.02 -2.33 -9.71
CA TRP A 104 -0.66 -2.84 -9.53
C TRP A 104 0.35 -2.30 -10.56
N SER A 105 -0.12 -1.92 -11.76
CA SER A 105 0.68 -1.27 -12.80
C SER A 105 1.25 0.10 -12.37
N GLY A 106 0.57 0.77 -11.44
CA GLY A 106 1.03 2.03 -10.87
C GLY A 106 1.98 1.88 -9.69
N ASN A 107 2.46 0.68 -9.39
CA ASN A 107 3.47 0.41 -8.38
C ASN A 107 4.85 0.21 -9.04
N ASN A 108 5.91 0.61 -8.35
CA ASN A 108 7.25 0.17 -8.74
C ASN A 108 7.37 -1.35 -8.53
N PRO A 109 8.11 -2.07 -9.39
CA PRO A 109 8.29 -3.50 -9.24
C PRO A 109 8.82 -3.90 -7.87
N VAL A 110 8.18 -4.88 -7.23
CA VAL A 110 8.70 -5.53 -6.01
C VAL A 110 8.93 -7.01 -6.32
N PRO A 111 9.98 -7.34 -7.09
CA PRO A 111 10.16 -8.67 -7.66
C PRO A 111 10.44 -9.72 -6.56
N PRO A 112 9.59 -10.76 -6.41
CA PRO A 112 9.87 -11.84 -5.46
C PRO A 112 11.13 -12.63 -5.85
N GLU A 113 11.60 -12.54 -7.10
CA GLU A 113 12.80 -13.22 -7.58
C GLU A 113 14.06 -12.89 -6.76
N MET A 114 14.09 -11.73 -6.11
CA MET A 114 15.18 -11.33 -5.22
C MET A 114 15.42 -12.32 -4.07
N TRP A 115 14.40 -13.08 -3.65
CA TRP A 115 14.53 -14.11 -2.61
C TRP A 115 15.30 -15.36 -3.04
N LEU A 116 15.54 -15.51 -4.35
CA LEU A 116 16.36 -16.59 -4.91
C LEU A 116 17.80 -16.14 -5.21
N CYS A 117 18.10 -14.85 -5.10
CA CYS A 117 19.44 -14.33 -5.38
C CYS A 117 20.49 -14.92 -4.42
N PRO A 118 21.71 -15.23 -4.92
CA PRO A 118 22.82 -15.66 -4.08
C PRO A 118 23.24 -14.59 -3.07
N SER A 119 23.83 -15.01 -1.95
CA SER A 119 24.22 -14.12 -0.84
C SER A 119 25.29 -13.07 -1.19
N TYR A 120 26.08 -13.32 -2.24
CA TYR A 120 27.10 -12.38 -2.73
C TYR A 120 26.54 -11.27 -3.62
N PHE A 121 25.26 -11.33 -4.02
CA PHE A 121 24.64 -10.28 -4.83
C PHE A 121 24.41 -9.01 -3.98
N PRO A 122 24.74 -7.80 -4.47
CA PRO A 122 24.67 -6.57 -3.65
C PRO A 122 23.29 -6.27 -3.05
N MET A 123 22.21 -6.66 -3.75
CA MET A 123 20.83 -6.49 -3.30
C MET A 123 20.22 -7.76 -2.70
N TYR A 124 21.05 -8.71 -2.27
CA TYR A 124 20.58 -9.92 -1.60
C TYR A 124 19.75 -9.54 -0.35
N PRO A 125 18.48 -9.99 -0.25
CA PRO A 125 17.61 -9.55 0.83
C PRO A 125 18.14 -9.85 2.24
N GLY A 126 18.98 -10.88 2.41
CA GLY A 126 19.56 -11.21 3.71
C GLY A 126 20.51 -10.13 4.26
N ASN A 127 21.07 -9.27 3.40
CA ASN A 127 21.96 -8.17 3.80
C ASN A 127 21.20 -6.84 4.01
N LEU A 128 19.91 -6.79 3.67
CA LEU A 128 19.09 -5.61 3.91
C LEU A 128 18.74 -5.48 5.39
N TRP A 129 18.52 -4.24 5.83
CA TRP A 129 18.03 -3.97 7.18
C TRP A 129 16.78 -4.81 7.48
N CYS A 130 16.74 -5.44 8.67
CA CYS A 130 15.72 -6.45 9.01
C CYS A 130 14.29 -5.95 8.78
N TYR A 131 13.98 -4.72 9.20
CA TYR A 131 12.66 -4.13 9.04
C TYR A 131 12.26 -3.95 7.57
N CYS A 132 13.21 -3.47 6.75
CA CYS A 132 13.03 -3.36 5.30
C CYS A 132 12.77 -4.74 4.68
N ARG A 133 13.63 -5.73 4.98
CA ARG A 133 13.50 -7.10 4.49
C ARG A 133 12.14 -7.71 4.83
N LEU A 134 11.72 -7.62 6.10
CA LEU A 134 10.49 -8.22 6.58
C LEU A 134 9.25 -7.52 6.02
N THR A 135 9.28 -6.19 5.87
CA THR A 135 8.17 -5.43 5.25
C THR A 135 8.01 -5.74 3.75
N PHE A 136 9.12 -5.80 2.99
CA PHE A 136 9.05 -6.04 1.55
C PHE A 136 8.77 -7.51 1.20
N MET A 137 8.95 -8.46 2.12
CA MET A 137 8.65 -9.87 1.87
C MET A 137 7.18 -10.15 1.55
N PRO A 138 6.19 -9.84 2.41
CA PRO A 138 4.78 -10.01 2.09
C PRO A 138 4.36 -9.12 0.92
N ILE A 139 4.87 -7.88 0.81
CA ILE A 139 4.57 -7.00 -0.33
C ILE A 139 5.02 -7.64 -1.64
N SER A 140 6.22 -8.22 -1.70
CA SER A 140 6.73 -8.88 -2.91
C SER A 140 5.90 -10.12 -3.28
N TYR A 141 5.40 -10.86 -2.28
CA TYR A 141 4.54 -12.01 -2.50
C TYR A 141 3.20 -11.58 -3.09
N LEU A 142 2.56 -10.58 -2.48
CA LEU A 142 1.29 -10.01 -2.96
C LEU A 142 1.44 -9.36 -4.33
N TYR A 143 2.54 -8.65 -4.57
CA TYR A 143 2.90 -8.10 -5.87
C TYR A 143 3.03 -9.21 -6.90
N GLY A 144 3.86 -10.23 -6.66
CA GLY A 144 4.08 -11.33 -7.60
C GLY A 144 2.81 -12.13 -7.91
N LYS A 145 1.88 -12.25 -6.95
CA LYS A 145 0.54 -12.82 -7.17
C LYS A 145 -0.47 -11.86 -7.80
N ARG A 146 -0.19 -10.56 -7.82
CA ARG A 146 -1.12 -9.48 -8.18
C ARG A 146 -2.44 -9.61 -7.41
N PHE A 147 -2.33 -9.88 -6.11
CA PHE A 147 -3.50 -10.09 -5.27
C PHE A 147 -4.32 -8.81 -5.13
N VAL A 148 -5.63 -8.94 -5.27
CA VAL A 148 -6.61 -7.87 -5.06
C VAL A 148 -7.74 -8.46 -4.22
N GLY A 149 -8.14 -7.74 -3.18
CA GLY A 149 -9.26 -8.11 -2.31
C GLY A 149 -10.61 -8.02 -3.03
N PRO A 150 -11.71 -8.35 -2.33
CA PRO A 150 -13.05 -8.28 -2.90
C PRO A 150 -13.42 -6.86 -3.34
N ILE A 151 -13.90 -6.71 -4.58
CA ILE A 151 -14.39 -5.42 -5.11
C ILE A 151 -15.85 -5.25 -4.68
N THR A 152 -16.06 -4.57 -3.56
CA THR A 152 -17.38 -4.24 -3.01
C THR A 152 -17.87 -2.88 -3.51
N ASP A 153 -19.14 -2.55 -3.25
CA ASP A 153 -19.68 -1.21 -3.54
C ASP A 153 -18.90 -0.10 -2.84
N LEU A 154 -18.38 -0.36 -1.63
CA LEU A 154 -17.53 0.59 -0.90
C LEU A 154 -16.18 0.79 -1.59
N VAL A 155 -15.57 -0.28 -2.10
CA VAL A 155 -14.32 -0.18 -2.88
C VAL A 155 -14.57 0.60 -4.18
N LEU A 156 -15.69 0.37 -4.85
CA LEU A 156 -16.09 1.14 -6.03
C LEU A 156 -16.32 2.62 -5.68
N SER A 157 -16.99 2.92 -4.55
CA SER A 157 -17.18 4.30 -4.11
C SER A 157 -15.84 5.00 -3.83
N LEU A 158 -14.90 4.32 -3.16
CA LEU A 158 -13.55 4.83 -2.90
C LEU A 158 -12.80 5.17 -4.20
N ARG A 159 -12.99 4.41 -5.28
CA ARG A 159 -12.41 4.73 -6.60
C ARG A 159 -12.96 6.02 -7.22
N HIS A 160 -14.16 6.45 -6.82
CA HIS A 160 -14.71 7.75 -7.23
C HIS A 160 -14.29 8.88 -6.29
N GLU A 161 -14.07 8.58 -5.02
CA GLU A 161 -13.75 9.56 -3.98
C GLU A 161 -12.27 9.96 -3.95
N LEU A 162 -11.35 9.04 -4.25
CA LEU A 162 -9.91 9.24 -4.07
C LEU A 162 -9.20 9.95 -5.24
N TYR A 163 -9.89 10.19 -6.35
CA TYR A 163 -9.30 10.64 -7.61
C TYR A 163 -10.09 11.79 -8.22
N GLY A 164 -9.38 12.79 -8.77
CA GLY A 164 -10.01 13.92 -9.46
C GLY A 164 -10.47 13.62 -10.89
N ILE A 165 -10.13 12.46 -11.43
CA ILE A 165 -10.51 11.99 -12.77
C ILE A 165 -11.15 10.59 -12.67
N PRO A 166 -11.94 10.16 -13.67
CA PRO A 166 -12.51 8.82 -13.68
C PRO A 166 -11.44 7.74 -13.55
N TYR A 167 -11.68 6.74 -12.69
CA TYR A 167 -10.69 5.70 -12.35
C TYR A 167 -10.08 4.97 -13.56
N HIS A 168 -10.88 4.76 -14.61
CA HIS A 168 -10.45 4.07 -15.84
C HIS A 168 -9.59 4.93 -16.78
N GLU A 169 -9.56 6.25 -16.59
CA GLU A 169 -8.74 7.18 -17.38
C GLU A 169 -7.37 7.44 -16.73
N ILE A 170 -7.12 6.91 -15.53
CA ILE A 170 -5.88 7.11 -14.80
C ILE A 170 -4.71 6.44 -15.56
N ASP A 171 -3.70 7.23 -15.90
CA ASP A 171 -2.42 6.72 -16.39
C ASP A 171 -1.59 6.17 -15.22
N TRP A 172 -1.75 4.88 -14.97
CA TRP A 172 -1.02 4.17 -13.93
C TRP A 172 0.49 4.13 -14.18
N ASN A 173 0.97 4.17 -15.43
CA ASN A 173 2.42 4.22 -15.69
C ASN A 173 3.01 5.54 -15.20
N LYS A 174 2.33 6.66 -15.43
CA LYS A 174 2.71 7.96 -14.87
C LYS A 174 2.59 7.98 -13.34
N ALA A 175 1.51 7.40 -12.81
CA ALA A 175 1.30 7.31 -11.37
C ALA A 175 2.43 6.56 -10.65
N ARG A 176 3.13 5.62 -11.31
CA ARG A 176 4.25 4.86 -10.74
C ARG A 176 5.35 5.74 -10.14
N HIS A 177 5.76 6.77 -10.89
CA HIS A 177 6.81 7.71 -10.49
C HIS A 177 6.27 8.95 -9.78
N SER A 178 4.94 9.07 -9.68
CA SER A 178 4.28 10.19 -9.00
C SER A 178 4.37 10.03 -7.49
N CYS A 179 4.65 11.14 -6.80
CA CYS A 179 4.75 11.26 -5.34
C CYS A 179 4.50 12.73 -4.97
N SER A 180 3.69 12.98 -3.94
CA SER A 180 3.45 14.34 -3.45
C SER A 180 4.74 14.96 -2.94
N LYS A 181 4.88 16.29 -3.05
CA LYS A 181 6.09 16.99 -2.61
C LYS A 181 6.25 16.91 -1.09
N GLU A 182 5.13 16.94 -0.38
CA GLU A 182 5.00 16.84 1.07
C GLU A 182 5.47 15.46 1.59
N ASP A 183 5.31 14.42 0.76
CA ASP A 183 5.76 13.05 1.07
C ASP A 183 7.21 12.76 0.62
N LEU A 184 7.80 13.62 -0.22
CA LEU A 184 9.05 13.34 -0.91
C LEU A 184 10.29 13.76 -0.10
N TYR A 185 10.66 12.94 0.88
CA TYR A 185 11.89 13.16 1.66
C TYR A 185 13.17 12.80 0.88
N TYR A 186 13.15 11.69 0.14
CA TYR A 186 14.29 11.21 -0.64
C TYR A 186 13.88 11.04 -2.10
N PRO A 187 14.21 12.00 -2.99
CA PRO A 187 13.90 11.87 -4.40
C PRO A 187 14.71 10.74 -5.02
N HIS A 188 14.07 9.96 -5.89
CA HIS A 188 14.77 8.93 -6.65
C HIS A 188 15.81 9.56 -7.58
N SER A 189 17.00 8.96 -7.62
CA SER A 189 18.01 9.33 -8.62
C SER A 189 17.58 8.88 -10.01
N PHE A 190 18.15 9.50 -11.05
CA PHE A 190 17.95 9.07 -12.43
C PHE A 190 18.28 7.59 -12.64
N ILE A 191 19.38 7.11 -12.05
CA ILE A 191 19.81 5.70 -12.12
C ILE A 191 18.75 4.79 -11.51
N GLN A 192 18.18 5.18 -10.37
CA GLN A 192 17.14 4.40 -9.70
C GLN A 192 15.87 4.31 -10.55
N ASN A 193 15.41 5.42 -11.13
CA ASN A 193 14.25 5.41 -12.03
C ASN A 193 14.51 4.54 -13.26
N PHE A 194 15.69 4.64 -13.86
CA PHE A 194 16.09 3.78 -14.97
C PHE A 194 16.04 2.30 -14.59
N LEU A 195 16.56 1.91 -13.41
CA LEU A 195 16.49 0.52 -12.95
C LEU A 195 15.04 0.05 -12.75
N TRP A 196 14.18 0.87 -12.15
CA TRP A 196 12.76 0.53 -11.98
C TRP A 196 12.02 0.39 -13.31
N ASP A 197 12.29 1.27 -14.27
CA ASP A 197 11.68 1.20 -15.60
C ASP A 197 12.12 -0.05 -16.35
N ASN A 198 13.41 -0.41 -16.30
CA ASN A 198 13.88 -1.65 -16.92
C ASN A 198 13.26 -2.89 -16.26
N LEU A 199 13.19 -2.93 -14.93
CA LEU A 199 12.53 -4.01 -14.21
C LEU A 199 11.06 -4.13 -14.60
N TYR A 200 10.36 -3.01 -14.81
CA TYR A 200 8.96 -3.03 -15.18
C TYR A 200 8.72 -3.36 -16.66
N PHE A 201 9.34 -2.62 -17.59
CA PHE A 201 9.03 -2.75 -19.02
C PHE A 201 9.68 -3.97 -19.66
N ILE A 202 10.79 -4.46 -19.11
CA ILE A 202 11.52 -5.62 -19.62
C ILE A 202 11.36 -6.80 -18.66
N GLY A 203 11.66 -6.61 -17.38
CA GLY A 203 11.65 -7.69 -16.39
C GLY A 203 10.27 -8.32 -16.19
N GLU A 204 9.23 -7.53 -15.94
CA GLU A 204 7.89 -8.06 -15.67
C GLU A 204 7.27 -8.83 -16.84
N PRO A 205 7.31 -8.37 -18.11
CA PRO A 205 6.85 -9.17 -19.24
C PRO A 205 7.63 -10.49 -19.40
N LEU A 206 8.95 -10.44 -19.25
CA LEU A 206 9.78 -11.64 -19.36
C LEU A 206 9.43 -12.67 -18.27
N LEU A 207 9.26 -12.22 -17.02
CA LEU A 207 8.92 -13.08 -15.87
C LEU A 207 7.49 -13.64 -15.91
N LYS A 208 6.63 -13.16 -16.82
CA LYS A 208 5.32 -13.76 -17.09
C LYS A 208 5.38 -14.88 -18.12
N CYS A 209 6.41 -14.92 -18.95
CA CYS A 209 6.57 -15.91 -20.00
C CYS A 209 7.38 -17.13 -19.52
N TRP A 210 7.02 -18.32 -20.00
CA TRP A 210 7.82 -19.51 -19.79
C TRP A 210 9.16 -19.38 -20.55
N PRO A 211 10.32 -19.76 -19.96
CA PRO A 211 10.50 -20.49 -18.70
C PRO A 211 10.66 -19.60 -17.45
N LEU A 212 10.76 -18.28 -17.58
CA LEU A 212 11.05 -17.38 -16.47
C LEU A 212 9.89 -17.28 -15.45
N SER A 213 8.66 -17.55 -15.88
CA SER A 213 7.51 -17.71 -14.97
C SER A 213 7.70 -18.81 -13.94
N TYR A 214 8.51 -19.84 -14.22
CA TYR A 214 8.89 -20.85 -13.24
C TYR A 214 9.75 -20.28 -12.11
N ILE A 215 10.63 -19.32 -12.42
CA ILE A 215 11.45 -18.62 -11.42
C ILE A 215 10.52 -17.83 -10.49
N ARG A 216 9.53 -17.13 -11.05
CA ARG A 216 8.50 -16.42 -10.28
C ARG A 216 7.76 -17.36 -9.33
N GLU A 217 7.30 -18.51 -9.82
CA GLU A 217 6.63 -19.50 -8.98
C GLU A 217 7.52 -19.99 -7.82
N LYS A 218 8.77 -20.34 -8.10
CA LYS A 218 9.74 -20.75 -7.08
C LYS A 218 10.02 -19.65 -6.06
N SER A 219 10.11 -18.41 -6.52
CA SER A 219 10.36 -17.26 -5.66
C SER A 219 9.17 -17.00 -4.72
N LEU A 220 7.94 -17.16 -5.20
CA LEU A 220 6.73 -17.06 -4.39
C LEU A 220 6.65 -18.18 -3.34
N GLN A 221 7.01 -19.41 -3.70
CA GLN A 221 7.11 -20.54 -2.76
C GLN A 221 8.16 -20.27 -1.67
N LYS A 222 9.29 -19.66 -2.04
CA LYS A 222 10.34 -19.29 -1.08
C LYS A 222 9.89 -18.15 -0.16
N ALA A 223 9.23 -17.13 -0.70
CA ALA A 223 8.71 -16.01 0.06
C ALA A 223 7.68 -16.46 1.10
N ILE A 224 6.65 -17.24 0.71
CA ILE A 224 5.63 -17.71 1.67
C ILE A 224 6.22 -18.64 2.74
N LYS A 225 7.20 -19.47 2.39
CA LYS A 225 7.91 -20.30 3.37
C LYS A 225 8.65 -19.45 4.41
N ASN A 226 9.29 -18.36 3.98
CA ASN A 226 9.99 -17.46 4.88
C ASN A 226 9.00 -16.65 5.74
N ILE A 227 7.85 -16.23 5.19
CA ILE A 227 6.77 -15.56 5.95
C ILE A 227 6.28 -16.49 7.07
N HIS A 228 5.87 -17.72 6.74
CA HIS A 228 5.43 -18.68 7.76
C HIS A 228 6.50 -19.01 8.80
N TYR A 229 7.78 -18.98 8.41
CA TYR A 229 8.88 -19.19 9.35
C TYR A 229 8.97 -18.04 10.35
N GLU A 230 8.84 -16.79 9.89
CA GLU A 230 8.81 -15.62 10.76
C GLU A 230 7.59 -15.65 11.69
N ASP A 231 6.39 -15.88 11.15
CA ASP A 231 5.15 -16.02 11.93
C ASP A 231 5.31 -17.03 13.08
N GLN A 232 5.91 -18.18 12.81
CA GLN A 232 6.11 -19.23 13.80
C GLN A 232 7.16 -18.84 14.86
N ASN A 233 8.24 -18.18 14.47
CA ASN A 233 9.30 -17.78 15.39
C ASN A 233 8.86 -16.66 16.32
N THR A 234 8.05 -15.73 15.81
CA THR A 234 7.55 -14.56 16.55
C THR A 234 6.23 -14.83 17.25
N ARG A 235 5.63 -16.01 17.05
CA ARG A 235 4.27 -16.35 17.53
C ARG A 235 3.22 -15.40 16.97
N TYR A 236 3.30 -15.09 15.68
CA TYR A 236 2.39 -14.21 14.94
C TYR A 236 2.36 -12.78 15.51
N MET A 237 3.47 -12.35 16.09
CA MET A 237 3.67 -10.97 16.54
C MET A 237 4.47 -10.15 15.54
N ASP A 238 5.35 -10.83 14.81
CA ASP A 238 6.28 -10.27 13.84
C ASP A 238 7.19 -9.21 14.44
N LEU A 239 8.01 -8.54 13.63
CA LEU A 239 8.90 -7.51 14.14
C LEU A 239 8.12 -6.23 14.47
N ALA A 240 7.09 -5.92 13.69
CA ALA A 240 6.32 -4.68 13.81
C ALA A 240 4.99 -4.70 13.05
N CYS A 241 4.17 -3.67 13.27
CA CYS A 241 2.78 -3.59 12.83
C CYS A 241 2.51 -3.53 11.32
N ILE A 242 3.50 -3.25 10.48
CA ILE A 242 3.32 -3.19 9.02
C ILE A 242 3.51 -4.58 8.39
N GLU A 243 4.44 -5.34 8.93
CA GLU A 243 4.71 -6.72 8.51
C GLU A 243 3.58 -7.66 8.90
N LYS A 244 3.08 -7.50 10.13
CA LYS A 244 1.95 -8.23 10.70
C LYS A 244 0.62 -7.94 9.99
#